data_AF-A0A6L9Z6F3-F1
#
_entry.id   AF-A0A6L9Z6F3-F1
#
_cell.length_a   1.000
_cell.length_b   1.000
_cell.length_c   1.000
_cell.angle_alpha   90.00
_cell.angle_beta   90.00
_cell.angle_gamma   90.00
#
_symmetry.space_group_name_H-M   'P 1'
#
loop_
_entity.id
_entity.type
_entity.pdbx_description
1 polymer ?
#
loop_
_entity_poly.entity_id
_entity_poly.type
_entity_poly.pdbx_seq_one_letter_code
_entity_poly.pdbx_strand_id
1 'polypeptide(L)'
;MSPETIVNNPSPPAESAPAGGAPYDLTAFDARVMKTYGRFPIALERGAGCHVWDTSGRDYLDFVAGIATCTLGHAHPVVVETVIKQIQKLNHVSNLYY
;
A
#
# COMPACT_ATOMS: atom_id res chain seq x y z
N MET A 1 2.33 17.65 -14.79
CA MET A 1 2.04 17.71 -13.35
C MET A 1 2.23 19.14 -12.91
N SER A 2 1.19 19.80 -12.40
CA SER A 2 1.32 21.16 -11.88
C SER A 2 2.02 21.13 -10.50
N PRO A 3 2.81 22.15 -10.16
CA PRO A 3 3.47 22.25 -8.85
C PRO A 3 2.48 22.22 -7.66
N GLU A 4 1.24 22.64 -7.88
CA GLU A 4 0.19 22.73 -6.87
C GLU A 4 -0.22 21.37 -6.29
N THR A 5 -0.11 20.30 -7.07
CA THR A 5 -0.43 18.94 -6.60
C THR A 5 0.56 18.42 -5.54
N ILE A 6 1.81 18.92 -5.56
CA ILE A 6 2.82 18.55 -4.54
C ILE A 6 2.61 19.34 -3.25
N VAL A 7 2.14 20.59 -3.34
CA VAL A 7 2.01 21.51 -2.19
C VAL A 7 0.73 21.24 -1.38
N ASN A 8 -0.34 20.80 -2.02
CA ASN A 8 -1.63 20.57 -1.37
C ASN A 8 -1.85 19.13 -0.87
N ASN A 9 -0.81 18.30 -0.79
CA ASN A 9 -0.96 16.99 -0.16
C ASN A 9 -1.06 17.19 1.36
N PRO A 10 -2.22 16.93 1.99
CA PRO A 10 -2.30 17.00 3.45
C PRO A 10 -1.26 16.03 4.03
N SER A 11 -0.53 16.47 5.05
CA SER A 11 0.29 15.57 5.85
C SER A 11 -0.55 14.35 6.23
N PRO A 12 -0.01 13.12 6.17
CA PRO A 12 -0.76 11.94 6.56
C PRO A 12 -1.32 12.15 7.97
N PRO A 13 -2.57 11.72 8.25
CA PRO A 13 -3.14 11.82 9.59
C PRO A 13 -2.17 11.24 10.61
N ALA A 14 -1.86 12.02 11.65
CA ALA A 14 -1.10 11.55 12.78
C ALA A 14 -1.89 10.45 13.52
N GLU A 15 -1.18 9.35 13.82
CA GLU A 15 -1.56 8.26 14.72
C GLU A 15 -2.91 7.56 14.46
N SER A 16 -2.89 6.52 13.63
CA SER A 16 -3.60 5.30 14.01
C SER A 16 -2.62 4.45 14.83
N ALA A 17 -2.86 4.31 16.13
CA ALA A 17 -2.18 3.35 16.99
C ALA A 17 -2.14 1.97 16.31
N PRO A 18 -1.10 1.14 16.56
CA PRO A 18 -1.03 -0.19 15.96
C PRO A 18 -2.33 -0.91 16.31
N ALA A 19 -3.02 -1.44 15.29
CA ALA A 19 -4.14 -2.34 15.54
C ALA A 19 -3.56 -3.47 16.39
N GLY A 20 -4.02 -3.62 17.64
CA GLY A 20 -3.46 -4.51 18.67
C GLY A 20 -3.62 -6.01 18.36
N GLY A 21 -3.09 -6.45 17.22
CA GLY A 21 -3.03 -7.83 16.76
C GLY A 21 -1.73 -8.50 17.16
N ALA A 22 -1.70 -9.83 17.06
CA ALA A 22 -0.48 -10.60 17.25
C ALA A 22 0.60 -10.19 16.21
N PRO A 23 1.90 -10.27 16.54
CA PRO A 23 2.98 -10.01 15.59
C PRO A 23 2.85 -10.86 14.32
N TYR A 24 3.26 -10.31 13.18
CA TYR A 24 3.26 -11.05 11.92
C TYR A 24 4.19 -12.28 11.97
N ASP A 25 3.67 -13.46 11.64
CA ASP A 25 4.43 -14.72 11.66
C ASP A 25 5.13 -14.98 10.31
N LEU A 26 6.40 -14.57 10.24
CA LEU A 26 7.27 -14.82 9.09
C LEU A 26 7.51 -16.33 8.85
N THR A 27 7.50 -17.15 9.90
CA THR A 27 7.74 -18.60 9.78
C THR A 27 6.55 -19.28 9.10
N ALA A 28 5.33 -18.92 9.49
CA ALA A 28 4.13 -19.42 8.83
C ALA A 28 4.05 -19.01 7.35
N PHE A 29 4.54 -17.80 7.00
CA PHE A 29 4.63 -17.37 5.61
C PHE A 29 5.62 -18.25 4.81
N ASP A 30 6.84 -18.43 5.31
CA ASP A 30 7.89 -19.21 4.63
C ASP A 30 7.53 -20.69 4.46
N ALA A 31 6.68 -21.24 5.32
CA ALA A 31 6.19 -22.61 5.20
C ALA A 31 5.18 -22.80 4.04
N ARG A 32 4.56 -21.72 3.55
CA ARG A 32 3.45 -21.76 2.57
C ARG A 32 3.77 -21.13 1.22
N VAL A 33 4.86 -20.39 1.12
CA VAL A 33 5.24 -19.64 -0.09
C VAL A 33 6.54 -20.19 -0.68
N MET A 34 6.58 -20.39 -2.00
CA MET A 34 7.78 -20.82 -2.70
C MET A 34 8.92 -19.81 -2.52
N LYS A 35 10.15 -20.30 -2.31
CA LYS A 35 11.35 -19.49 -2.02
C LYS A 35 11.96 -18.86 -3.27
N THR A 36 11.19 -18.00 -3.94
CA THR A 36 11.59 -17.33 -5.19
C THR A 36 12.19 -15.93 -4.99
N TYR A 37 12.19 -15.39 -3.76
CA TYR A 37 12.72 -14.05 -3.44
C TYR A 37 13.55 -14.09 -2.15
N GLY A 38 14.65 -13.32 -2.13
CA GLY A 38 15.34 -12.94 -0.88
C GLY A 38 14.61 -11.76 -0.26
N ARG A 39 13.85 -12.00 0.82
CA ARG A 39 13.00 -10.99 1.46
C ARG A 39 13.70 -10.36 2.66
N PHE A 40 13.47 -9.07 2.88
CA PHE A 40 13.78 -8.43 4.16
C PHE A 40 12.79 -8.94 5.23
N PRO A 41 13.21 -9.10 6.50
CA PRO A 41 12.32 -9.54 7.58
C PRO A 41 11.44 -8.37 8.08
N ILE A 42 10.70 -7.74 7.17
CA ILE A 42 9.80 -6.61 7.42
C ILE A 42 8.44 -6.95 6.82
N ALA A 43 7.39 -6.84 7.63
CA ALA A 43 6.01 -7.04 7.20
C ALA A 43 5.27 -5.71 7.23
N LEU A 44 5.03 -5.11 6.05
CA LEU A 44 4.32 -3.84 5.89
C LEU A 44 2.80 -4.05 5.92
N GLU A 45 2.07 -3.17 6.60
CA GLU A 45 0.60 -3.23 6.70
C GLU A 45 -0.11 -1.97 6.19
N ARG A 46 0.58 -0.83 6.17
CA ARG A 46 0.00 0.47 5.78
C ARG A 46 1.00 1.26 4.96
N GLY A 47 0.49 2.09 4.05
CA GLY A 47 1.28 3.09 3.32
C GLY A 47 0.46 4.33 3.01
N ALA A 48 1.15 5.48 2.90
CA ALA A 48 0.56 6.78 2.55
C ALA A 48 1.65 7.69 1.97
N GLY A 49 1.48 8.12 0.72
CA GLY A 49 2.51 8.90 0.01
C GLY A 49 3.83 8.12 -0.07
N CYS A 50 4.93 8.71 0.37
CA CYS A 50 6.25 8.06 0.40
C CYS A 50 6.55 7.30 1.71
N HIS A 51 5.57 7.13 2.59
CA HIS A 51 5.75 6.44 3.87
C HIS A 51 5.05 5.08 3.89
N VAL A 52 5.66 4.12 4.58
CA VAL A 52 5.09 2.80 4.87
C VAL A 52 5.30 2.44 6.33
N TRP A 53 4.39 1.66 6.90
CA TRP A 53 4.44 1.21 8.28
C TRP A 53 4.41 -0.32 8.35
N ASP A 54 5.25 -0.89 9.20
CA ASP A 54 5.21 -2.31 9.51
C ASP A 54 4.11 -2.67 10.53
N THR A 55 3.87 -3.97 10.69
CA THR A 55 2.90 -4.52 11.65
C THR A 55 3.23 -4.27 13.13
N SER A 56 4.41 -3.72 13.44
CA SER A 56 4.76 -3.22 14.78
C SER A 56 4.51 -1.72 14.95
N GLY A 57 4.03 -1.05 13.90
CA GLY A 57 3.78 0.39 13.84
C GLY A 57 5.01 1.23 13.49
N ARG A 58 6.14 0.63 13.11
CA ARG A 58 7.35 1.40 12.74
C ARG A 58 7.17 2.06 11.38
N ASP A 59 7.49 3.35 11.30
CA ASP A 59 7.46 4.16 10.08
C ASP A 59 8.78 4.08 9.29
N TYR A 60 8.67 4.00 7.97
CA TYR A 60 9.78 3.99 7.03
C TYR A 60 9.50 4.95 5.87
N LEU A 61 10.50 5.77 5.51
CA LEU A 61 10.53 6.49 4.25
C LEU A 61 10.89 5.52 3.11
N ASP A 62 10.01 5.39 2.12
CA ASP A 62 10.14 4.45 1.00
C ASP A 62 10.88 5.08 -0.19
N PHE A 63 12.12 4.64 -0.42
CA PHE A 63 12.91 4.96 -1.62
C PHE A 63 12.91 3.85 -2.68
N VAL A 64 12.16 2.77 -2.47
CA VAL A 64 12.01 1.66 -3.42
C VAL A 64 10.79 1.88 -4.32
N ALA A 65 9.74 2.51 -3.79
CA ALA A 65 8.47 2.79 -4.47
C ALA A 65 7.89 1.55 -5.17
N GLY A 66 7.99 0.39 -4.53
CA GLY A 66 7.54 -0.89 -5.10
C GLY A 66 8.22 -1.24 -6.42
N ILE A 67 9.54 -1.04 -6.52
CA ILE A 67 10.31 -1.18 -7.77
C ILE A 67 9.73 -0.22 -8.83
N ALA A 68 9.71 1.07 -8.48
CA ALA A 68 9.19 2.16 -9.32
C ALA A 68 7.71 2.00 -9.77
N THR A 69 6.91 1.21 -9.06
CA THR A 69 5.47 1.00 -9.36
C THR A 69 4.58 2.04 -8.66
N CYS A 70 4.88 2.38 -7.41
CA CYS A 70 4.10 3.31 -6.59
C CYS A 70 4.45 4.77 -6.90
N THR A 71 4.33 5.16 -8.18
CA THR A 71 4.76 6.49 -8.67
C THR A 71 3.95 7.66 -8.11
N LEU A 72 2.68 7.43 -7.75
CA LEU A 72 1.83 8.40 -7.05
C LEU A 72 1.92 8.28 -5.52
N GLY A 73 2.84 7.45 -5.00
CA GLY A 73 2.88 7.04 -3.61
C GLY A 73 1.84 5.98 -3.26
N HIS A 74 1.95 5.47 -2.03
CA HIS A 74 1.03 4.49 -1.48
C HIS A 74 -0.33 5.13 -1.13
N ALA A 75 -1.41 4.38 -1.36
CA ALA A 75 -2.79 4.77 -1.01
C ALA A 75 -3.22 6.18 -1.47
N HIS A 76 -2.82 6.59 -2.68
CA HIS A 76 -3.15 7.91 -3.20
C HIS A 76 -4.69 8.13 -3.26
N PRO A 77 -5.24 9.18 -2.61
CA PRO A 77 -6.69 9.33 -2.40
C PRO A 77 -7.52 9.26 -3.68
N VAL A 78 -7.07 9.91 -4.75
CA VAL A 78 -7.78 9.92 -6.05
C VAL A 78 -7.83 8.53 -6.68
N VAL A 79 -6.78 7.72 -6.53
CA VAL A 79 -6.73 6.35 -7.06
C VAL A 79 -7.69 5.47 -6.27
N VAL A 80 -7.63 5.57 -4.93
CA VAL A 80 -8.51 4.83 -4.03
C VAL A 80 -9.98 5.12 -4.34
N GLU A 81 -10.37 6.40 -4.41
CA GLU A 81 -11.74 6.80 -4.72
C GLU A 81 -12.20 6.27 -6.09
N THR A 82 -11.36 6.42 -7.12
CA THR A 82 -11.69 6.01 -8.49
C THR A 82 -11.87 4.49 -8.59
N VAL A 83 -10.97 3.72 -7.99
CA VAL A 83 -11.06 2.25 -7.96
C VAL A 83 -12.29 1.79 -7.18
N ILE A 84 -12.56 2.35 -5.99
CA ILE A 84 -13.75 2.00 -5.20
C ILE A 84 -15.03 2.29 -5.99
N LYS A 85 -15.11 3.46 -6.63
CA LYS A 85 -16.27 3.84 -7.43
C LYS A 85 -16.52 2.88 -8.59
N GLN A 86 -15.47 2.43 -9.28
CA GLN A 86 -15.61 1.50 -10.40
C GLN A 86 -15.90 0.08 -9.93
N ILE A 87 -15.20 -0.42 -8.90
CA ILE A 87 -15.35 -1.80 -8.42
C ILE A 87 -16.76 -2.08 -7.85
N GLN A 88 -17.39 -1.07 -7.26
CA GLN A 88 -18.78 -1.14 -6.80
C GLN A 88 -19.80 -1.19 -7.95
N LYS A 89 -19.42 -0.68 -9.13
CA LYS A 89 -20.26 -0.72 -10.33
C LYS A 89 -20.07 -2.01 -11.11
N LEU A 90 -18.83 -2.29 -11.52
CA LEU A 90 -18.47 -3.45 -12.33
C LEU A 90 -16.94 -3.63 -12.31
N ASN A 91 -16.49 -4.83 -11.94
CA ASN A 91 -15.06 -5.16 -11.92
C ASN A 91 -14.60 -5.75 -13.26
N HIS A 92 -15.15 -6.90 -13.64
CA HIS A 92 -14.75 -7.60 -14.85
C HIS A 92 -15.95 -8.24 -15.52
N VAL A 93 -16.03 -8.02 -16.82
CA VAL A 93 -16.78 -8.83 -17.77
C VAL A 93 -15.81 -9.18 -18.90
N SER A 94 -16.03 -10.31 -19.57
CA SER A 94 -15.30 -10.61 -20.79
C SER A 94 -15.64 -9.61 -21.89
N ASN A 95 -14.90 -9.65 -23.00
CA ASN A 95 -15.14 -8.78 -24.14
C ASN A 95 -16.34 -9.23 -25.00
N LEU A 96 -17.29 -9.97 -24.42
CA LEU A 96 -18.46 -10.54 -25.10
C LEU A 96 -19.72 -9.67 -25.02
N TYR A 97 -19.72 -8.65 -24.16
CA TYR A 97 -20.88 -7.81 -23.86
C TYR A 97 -20.54 -6.33 -24.13
N TYR A 98 -21.56 -5.53 -24.43
CA TYR A 98 -21.44 -4.06 -24.56
C TYR A 98 -21.61 -3.38 -23.20
#